data_AF-A0A2E7Z3K3-F1
#
_entry.id   AF-A0A2E7Z3K3-F1
#
_cell.length_a   1.000
_cell.length_b   1.000
_cell.length_c   1.000
_cell.angle_alpha   90.00
_cell.angle_beta   90.00
_cell.angle_gamma   90.00
#
_symmetry.space_group_name_H-M   'P 1'
#
loop_
_entity.id
_entity.type
_entity.pdbx_description
1 polymer ?
#
loop_
_entity_poly.entity_id
_entity_poly.type
_entity_poly.pdbx_seq_one_letter_code
_entity_poly.pdbx_strand_id
1 'polypeptide(L)'
;MGEIDSVSVVWLAASDELLEERVRGVERFYAYASDQEMMIAKYLPRNIEYNRLMMEAIKRLGLQYLEVVSLHSPEHTANDCFAMLER
;
A
#
# COMPACT_ATOMS: atom_id res chain seq x y z
N MET A 1 10.82 7.25 -27.25
CA MET A 1 10.30 6.93 -25.90
C MET A 1 9.69 8.22 -25.40
N GLY A 2 8.37 8.36 -25.45
CA GLY A 2 7.72 9.65 -25.17
C GLY A 2 7.93 10.02 -23.72
N GLU A 3 8.53 11.19 -23.48
CA GLU A 3 8.53 11.85 -22.18
C GLU A 3 7.07 12.01 -21.73
N ILE A 4 6.73 11.39 -20.61
CA ILE A 4 5.49 11.70 -19.91
C ILE A 4 5.79 12.93 -19.04
N ASP A 5 6.00 14.07 -19.69
CA ASP A 5 6.24 15.36 -19.04
C ASP A 5 4.92 15.84 -18.42
N SER A 6 4.61 15.32 -17.22
CA SER A 6 3.58 15.78 -16.27
C SER A 6 3.10 14.68 -15.30
N VAL A 7 3.64 13.46 -15.33
CA VAL A 7 3.19 12.41 -14.41
C VAL A 7 4.08 12.33 -13.17
N SER A 8 3.48 12.66 -12.03
CA SER A 8 4.04 12.44 -10.69
C SER A 8 3.46 11.16 -10.09
N VAL A 9 4.26 10.46 -9.28
CA VAL A 9 3.87 9.18 -8.66
C VAL A 9 4.23 9.23 -7.18
N VAL A 10 3.29 8.84 -6.33
CA VAL A 10 3.50 8.61 -4.90
C VAL A 10 3.26 7.13 -4.61
N TRP A 11 4.21 6.50 -3.94
CA TRP A 11 4.03 5.14 -3.45
C TRP A 11 3.36 5.13 -2.08
N LEU A 12 2.33 4.31 -1.89
CA LEU A 12 1.73 4.08 -0.57
C LEU A 12 2.42 2.92 0.13
N ALA A 13 3.09 3.22 1.23
CA ALA A 13 3.69 2.25 2.12
C ALA A 13 2.77 2.01 3.32
N ALA A 14 2.73 0.79 3.83
CA ALA A 14 2.07 0.47 5.09
C ALA A 14 2.98 -0.46 5.91
N SER A 15 2.82 -0.47 7.24
CA SER A 15 3.48 -1.47 8.07
C SER A 15 2.85 -2.85 7.85
N ASP A 16 3.58 -3.90 8.19
CA ASP A 16 3.08 -5.27 8.08
C ASP A 16 1.87 -5.50 8.99
N GLU A 17 1.88 -4.89 10.17
CA GLU A 17 0.76 -4.92 11.12
C GLU A 17 -0.48 -4.25 10.55
N LEU A 18 -0.32 -3.10 9.89
CA LEU A 18 -1.44 -2.39 9.26
C LEU A 18 -2.02 -3.17 8.08
N LEU A 19 -1.17 -3.83 7.29
CA LEU A 19 -1.62 -4.69 6.20
C LEU A 19 -2.42 -5.88 6.74
N GLU A 20 -1.93 -6.54 7.79
CA GLU A 20 -2.65 -7.64 8.43
C GLU A 20 -3.98 -7.18 9.03
N GLU A 21 -3.97 -6.08 9.81
CA GLU A 21 -5.17 -5.50 10.41
C GLU A 21 -6.24 -5.22 9.35
N ARG A 22 -5.87 -4.60 8.22
CA ARG A 22 -6.82 -4.28 7.14
C ARG A 22 -7.33 -5.52 6.41
N VAL A 23 -6.47 -6.50 6.12
CA VAL A 23 -6.89 -7.74 5.45
C VAL A 23 -7.87 -8.52 6.33
N ARG A 24 -7.63 -8.57 7.65
CA ARG A 24 -8.49 -9.28 8.60
C ARG A 24 -9.73 -8.49 9.01
N GLY A 25 -9.64 -7.17 9.06
CA GLY A 25 -10.74 -6.28 9.46
C GLY A 25 -11.80 -6.06 8.37
N VAL A 26 -11.50 -6.40 7.12
CA VAL A 26 -12.48 -6.33 6.03
C VAL A 26 -13.27 -7.63 5.98
N GLU A 27 -14.52 -7.59 6.47
CA GLU A 27 -15.46 -8.74 6.49
C GLU A 27 -15.60 -9.45 5.13
N ARG A 28 -15.31 -8.75 4.03
CA ARG A 28 -15.47 -9.24 2.66
C ARG A 28 -14.17 -9.46 1.88
N PHE A 29 -13.00 -9.42 2.52
CA PHE A 29 -11.72 -9.47 1.80
C PHE A 29 -11.60 -10.71 0.90
N TYR A 30 -12.00 -11.87 1.42
CA TYR A 30 -12.21 -13.10 0.67
C TYR A 30 -13.63 -13.66 0.86
N ALA A 31 -14.64 -12.78 1.00
CA ALA A 31 -16.03 -13.23 1.01
C ALA A 31 -16.25 -14.20 -0.16
N TYR A 32 -16.91 -15.32 0.11
CA TYR A 32 -17.24 -16.37 -0.87
C TYR A 32 -16.08 -17.25 -1.36
N ALA A 33 -14.86 -17.10 -0.82
CA ALA A 33 -13.81 -18.09 -1.04
C ALA A 33 -14.15 -19.40 -0.30
N SER A 34 -13.72 -20.53 -0.88
CA SER A 34 -13.94 -21.86 -0.29
C SER A 34 -13.21 -22.04 1.05
N ASP A 35 -12.10 -21.33 1.25
CA ASP A 35 -11.35 -21.25 2.51
C ASP A 35 -10.69 -19.88 2.61
N GLN A 36 -11.31 -19.00 3.38
CA GLN A 36 -10.87 -17.61 3.54
C GLN A 36 -9.55 -17.52 4.30
N GLU A 37 -9.39 -18.29 5.38
CA GLU A 37 -8.19 -18.24 6.20
C GLU A 37 -6.97 -18.76 5.43
N MET A 38 -7.11 -19.84 4.65
CA MET A 38 -6.01 -20.29 3.78
C MET A 38 -5.62 -19.20 2.76
N MET A 39 -6.59 -18.48 2.20
CA MET A 39 -6.33 -17.41 1.25
C MET A 39 -5.60 -16.23 1.93
N ILE A 40 -6.03 -15.80 3.11
CA ILE A 40 -5.35 -14.77 3.91
C ILE A 40 -3.93 -15.21 4.26
N ALA A 41 -3.75 -16.46 4.74
CA ALA A 41 -2.47 -17.02 5.12
C ALA A 41 -1.47 -17.11 3.95
N LYS A 42 -1.94 -17.23 2.71
CA LYS A 42 -1.10 -17.18 1.50
C LYS A 42 -0.89 -15.75 1.01
N TYR A 43 -1.88 -14.88 1.15
CA TYR A 43 -1.84 -13.50 0.68
C TYR A 43 -0.88 -12.64 1.49
N LEU A 44 -0.94 -12.72 2.82
CA LEU A 44 -0.20 -11.84 3.73
C LEU A 44 1.31 -11.96 3.58
N PRO A 45 1.94 -13.16 3.66
CA PRO A 45 3.39 -13.27 3.55
C PRO A 45 3.91 -12.75 2.21
N ARG A 46 3.17 -12.98 1.12
CA ARG A 46 3.53 -12.51 -0.21
C ARG A 46 3.47 -10.98 -0.31
N ASN A 47 2.45 -10.35 0.26
CA ASN A 47 2.33 -8.90 0.23
C ASN A 47 3.31 -8.20 1.15
N ILE A 48 3.59 -8.77 2.33
CA ILE A 48 4.61 -8.28 3.25
C ILE A 48 5.97 -8.26 2.53
N GLU A 49 6.36 -9.39 1.92
CA GLU A 49 7.63 -9.47 1.21
C GLU A 49 7.70 -8.54 -0.01
N TYR A 50 6.61 -8.44 -0.77
CA TYR A 50 6.50 -7.48 -1.87
C TYR A 50 6.68 -6.03 -1.39
N ASN A 51 5.98 -5.64 -0.32
CA ASN A 51 6.05 -4.30 0.25
C ASN A 51 7.48 -3.99 0.73
N ARG A 52 8.13 -4.93 1.43
CA ARG A 52 9.52 -4.80 1.86
C ARG A 52 10.46 -4.53 0.68
N LEU A 53 10.40 -5.38 -0.36
CA LEU A 53 11.24 -5.25 -1.55
C LEU A 53 10.99 -3.94 -2.31
N MET A 54 9.73 -3.53 -2.43
CA MET A 54 9.37 -2.27 -3.07
C MET A 54 9.87 -1.07 -2.29
N MET A 55 9.73 -1.09 -0.96
CA MET A 55 10.23 -0.02 -0.10
C MET A 55 11.75 0.12 -0.15
N GLU A 56 12.48 -0.99 -0.23
CA GLU A 56 13.93 -0.96 -0.48
C GLU A 56 14.26 -0.31 -1.82
N ALA A 57 13.54 -0.66 -2.89
CA ALA A 57 13.74 -0.07 -4.21
C ALA A 57 13.43 1.43 -4.23
N ILE A 58 12.32 1.85 -3.62
CA ILE A 58 11.87 3.24 -3.54
C ILE A 58 12.89 4.10 -2.80
N LYS A 59 13.33 3.64 -1.62
CA LYS A 59 14.35 4.35 -0.83
C LYS A 59 15.66 4.46 -1.60
N ARG A 60 16.09 3.38 -2.27
CA ARG A 60 17.31 3.37 -3.09
C ARG A 60 17.25 4.34 -4.27
N LEU A 61 16.07 4.47 -4.90
CA LEU A 61 15.86 5.33 -6.06
C LEU A 61 15.50 6.78 -5.70
N GLY A 62 15.32 7.08 -4.41
CA GLY A 62 14.90 8.41 -3.95
C GLY A 62 13.49 8.80 -4.41
N LEU A 63 12.62 7.81 -4.67
CA LEU A 63 11.24 8.06 -5.10
C LEU A 63 10.37 8.52 -3.93
N GLN A 64 9.33 9.28 -4.24
CA GLN A 64 8.35 9.74 -3.26
C GLN A 64 7.49 8.59 -2.75
N TYR A 65 7.30 8.54 -1.43
CA TYR A 65 6.37 7.62 -0.79
C TYR A 65 5.68 8.27 0.41
N LEU A 66 4.48 7.79 0.69
CA LEU A 66 3.68 8.15 1.86
C LEU A 66 3.50 6.90 2.71
N GLU A 67 3.87 7.00 3.99
CA GLU A 67 3.57 5.95 4.97
C GLU A 67 2.15 6.13 5.49
N VAL A 68 1.31 5.15 5.22
CA VAL A 68 -0.08 5.12 5.64
C VAL A 68 -0.15 4.68 7.09
N VAL A 69 -0.80 5.49 7.92
CA VAL A 69 -1.00 5.23 9.35
C VAL A 69 -2.46 4.84 9.60
N SER A 70 -2.70 3.87 10.49
CA SER A 70 -4.04 3.35 10.80
C SER A 70 -5.03 4.43 11.26
N LEU A 71 -4.53 5.47 11.94
CA LEU A 71 -5.33 6.57 12.47
C LEU A 71 -5.88 7.53 11.41
N HIS A 72 -5.33 7.49 10.19
CA HIS A 72 -5.77 8.36 9.10
C HIS A 72 -6.92 7.73 8.33
N SER A 73 -7.95 8.52 8.05
CA SER A 73 -9.00 8.09 7.12
C SER A 73 -8.45 8.00 5.69
N PRO A 74 -9.11 7.23 4.81
CA PRO A 74 -8.74 7.20 3.38
C PRO A 74 -8.72 8.58 2.74
N GLU A 75 -9.65 9.47 3.11
CA GLU A 75 -9.71 10.86 2.60
C GLU A 75 -8.49 11.67 3.06
N HIS A 76 -8.05 11.49 4.30
CA HIS A 76 -6.85 12.16 4.81
C HIS A 76 -5.61 11.69 4.05
N THR A 77 -5.47 10.37 3.85
CA THR A 77 -4.36 9.79 3.07
C THR A 77 -4.37 10.30 1.62
N ALA A 78 -5.55 10.45 1.01
CA ALA A 78 -5.67 11.00 -0.34
C ALA A 78 -5.23 12.46 -0.41
N ASN A 79 -5.60 13.28 0.58
CA ASN A 79 -5.16 14.68 0.66
C ASN A 79 -3.63 14.79 0.80
N ASP A 80 -3.02 13.94 1.62
CA ASP A 80 -1.56 13.86 1.75
C ASP A 80 -0.89 13.52 0.41
N CYS A 81 -1.48 12.61 -0.36
CA CYS A 81 -1.00 12.29 -1.71
C CYS A 81 -1.05 13.51 -2.63
N PHE A 82 -2.18 14.24 -2.67
CA PHE A 82 -2.30 15.44 -3.49
C PHE A 82 -1.27 16.51 -3.09
N ALA A 83 -1.10 16.76 -1.79
CA ALA A 83 -0.12 17.70 -1.28
C ALA A 83 1.33 17.34 -1.64
N MET A 84 1.63 16.04 -1.80
CA MET A 84 2.95 15.58 -2.26
C MET A 84 3.15 15.73 -3.77
N LEU A 85 2.08 15.60 -4.56
CA LEU A 85 2.11 15.63 -6.03
C LEU A 85 2.05 17.06 -6.60
N GLU A 86 1.52 18.04 -5.84
CA GLU A 86 1.44 19.45 -6.22
C GLU A 86 2.77 20.23 -6.02
N ARG A 87 3.84 19.55 -5.58
CA ARG A 87 5.19 20.11 -5.42
C ARG A 87 6.02 20.00 -6.69
#